data_AF-A0A537QVJ7-F1
#
_entry.id   AF-A0A537QVJ7-F1
#
_cell.length_a   1.000
_cell.length_b   1.000
_cell.length_c   1.000
_cell.angle_alpha   90.00
_cell.angle_beta   90.00
_cell.angle_gamma   90.00
#
_symmetry.space_group_name_H-M   'P 1'
#
loop_
_entity.id
_entity.type
_entity.pdbx_description
1 polymer ?
#
loop_
_entity_poly.entity_id
_entity_poly.type
_entity_poly.pdbx_seq_one_letter_code
_entity_poly.pdbx_strand_id
1 'polypeptide(L)'
;YGPYAVSKAGLEAMVRIYAGEIARTRLRVNLIDPGIVRTRLRARIFPGENPANLPSPETIADAFLPLVLEECGRHGEIIAAADLLH
;
A
#
# COMPACT_ATOMS: atom_id res chain seq x y z
N TYR A 1 14.93 5.49 10.38
CA TYR A 1 13.58 4.93 10.12
C TYR A 1 12.55 5.20 11.22
N GLY A 2 12.90 5.64 12.43
CA GLY A 2 11.96 5.77 13.57
C GLY A 2 10.65 6.53 13.27
N PRO A 3 10.70 7.85 12.97
CA PRO A 3 9.48 8.63 12.72
C PRO A 3 8.67 8.13 11.51
N TYR A 4 9.36 7.66 10.46
CA TYR A 4 8.70 7.08 9.29
C TYR A 4 7.93 5.80 9.66
N ALA A 5 8.57 4.88 10.37
CA ALA A 5 7.95 3.63 10.82
C ALA A 5 6.75 3.90 11.75
N VAL A 6 6.89 4.83 12.69
CA VAL A 6 5.78 5.28 13.56
C VAL A 6 4.61 5.82 12.73
N SER A 7 4.89 6.64 11.72
CA SER A 7 3.83 7.18 10.85
C SER A 7 3.08 6.09 10.08
N LYS A 8 3.76 5.03 9.65
CA LYS A 8 3.15 3.92 8.90
C LYS A 8 2.35 2.99 9.81
N ALA A 9 2.86 2.66 11.00
CA ALA A 9 2.09 1.95 12.00
C ALA A 9 0.82 2.71 12.43
N GLY A 10 0.91 4.04 12.58
CA GLY A 10 -0.25 4.89 12.83
C GLY A 10 -1.27 4.87 11.69
N LEU A 11 -0.80 4.89 10.43
CA LEU A 11 -1.65 4.77 9.24
C LEU A 11 -2.38 3.41 9.17
N GLU A 12 -1.72 2.31 9.53
CA GLU A 12 -2.34 0.98 9.62
C GLU A 12 -3.47 0.95 10.66
N ALA A 13 -3.22 1.49 11.85
CA ALA A 13 -4.24 1.59 12.90
C ALA A 13 -5.42 2.45 12.44
N MET A 14 -5.15 3.61 11.82
CA MET A 14 -6.18 4.51 11.32
C MET A 14 -7.09 3.83 10.29
N VAL A 15 -6.53 3.09 9.33
CA VAL A 15 -7.32 2.37 8.32
C VAL A 15 -8.24 1.33 8.95
N ARG A 16 -7.74 0.56 9.93
CA ARG A 16 -8.55 -0.46 10.62
C ARG A 16 -9.67 0.15 11.45
N ILE A 17 -9.38 1.24 12.17
CA ILE A 17 -10.39 1.98 12.95
C ILE A 17 -11.46 2.52 12.00
N TYR A 18 -11.05 3.21 10.93
CA TYR A 18 -11.99 3.81 9.99
C TYR A 18 -12.87 2.76 9.31
N ALA A 19 -12.30 1.61 8.90
CA ALA A 19 -13.06 0.48 8.39
C ALA A 19 -14.15 0.02 9.39
N GLY A 20 -13.80 -0.11 10.68
CA GLY A 20 -14.76 -0.43 11.73
C GLY A 20 -15.89 0.60 11.87
N GLU A 21 -15.58 1.89 11.80
CA GLU A 21 -16.56 2.98 11.90
C GLU A 21 -17.57 2.97 10.76
N ILE A 22 -17.13 2.64 9.54
CA ILE A 22 -17.95 2.67 8.33
C ILE A 22 -18.49 1.28 7.93
N ALA A 23 -18.36 0.26 8.78
CA ALA A 23 -18.65 -1.13 8.44
C ALA A 23 -20.08 -1.39 7.91
N ARG A 24 -21.01 -0.48 8.21
CA ARG A 24 -22.42 -0.54 7.76
C ARG A 24 -22.71 0.28 6.50
N THR A 25 -21.69 0.85 5.87
CA THR A 25 -21.81 1.62 4.62
C THR A 25 -21.36 0.77 3.42
N ARG A 26 -21.52 1.32 2.21
CA ARG A 26 -20.98 0.70 0.99
C ARG A 26 -19.51 1.03 0.74
N LEU A 27 -18.92 1.95 1.51
CA LEU A 27 -17.54 2.38 1.34
C LEU A 27 -16.57 1.29 1.83
N ARG A 28 -15.54 1.01 1.01
CA ARG A 28 -14.45 0.09 1.34
C ARG A 28 -13.17 0.88 1.56
N VAL A 29 -12.38 0.46 2.54
CA VAL A 29 -11.13 1.09 2.92
C VAL A 29 -10.14 -0.03 3.20
N ASN A 30 -8.99 0.04 2.56
CA ASN A 30 -7.88 -0.90 2.72
C ASN A 30 -6.57 -0.12 2.69
N LEU A 31 -5.50 -0.73 3.19
CA LEU A 31 -4.14 -0.22 3.08
C LEU A 31 -3.34 -1.14 2.17
N ILE A 32 -2.65 -0.58 1.17
CA ILE A 32 -1.75 -1.33 0.30
C ILE A 32 -0.30 -0.99 0.65
N ASP A 33 0.51 -2.02 0.87
CA ASP A 33 1.96 -1.94 0.88
C ASP A 33 2.49 -2.22 -0.54
N PRO A 34 3.01 -1.20 -1.24
CA PRO A 34 3.54 -1.38 -2.59
C PRO A 34 4.87 -2.16 -2.63
N GLY A 35 5.46 -2.48 -1.47
CA GLY A 35 6.77 -3.11 -1.40
C GLY A 35 7.91 -2.19 -1.87
N ILE A 36 8.97 -2.78 -2.41
CA ILE A 36 10.12 -2.04 -2.92
C ILE A 36 9.80 -1.54 -4.32
N VAL A 37 9.81 -0.22 -4.52
CA VAL A 37 9.52 0.41 -5.83
C VAL A 37 10.57 1.46 -6.15
N ARG A 38 10.95 1.53 -7.44
CA ARG A 38 11.89 2.53 -7.98
C ARG A 38 11.31 3.94 -7.92
N THR A 39 11.43 4.58 -6.77
CA THR A 39 10.92 5.94 -6.50
C THR A 39 12.04 6.87 -6.01
N ARG A 40 11.80 8.18 -6.11
CA ARG A 40 12.70 9.19 -5.52
C ARG A 40 12.83 9.04 -3.99
N LEU A 41 11.76 8.58 -3.32
CA LEU A 41 11.79 8.30 -1.89
C LEU A 41 12.77 7.16 -1.57
N ARG A 42 12.69 6.04 -2.31
CA ARG A 42 13.60 4.90 -2.14
C ARG A 42 15.06 5.31 -2.37
N ALA A 43 15.34 6.04 -3.46
CA ALA A 43 16.70 6.51 -3.77
C ALA A 43 17.30 7.42 -2.68
N ARG A 44 16.48 8.27 -2.03
CA ARG A 44 16.93 9.10 -0.90
C ARG A 44 17.25 8.29 0.35
N ILE A 45 16.49 7.20 0.57
CA ILE A 45 16.63 6.36 1.76
C ILE A 45 17.77 5.35 1.60
N PHE A 46 18.03 4.86 0.38
CA PHE A 46 19.06 3.87 0.04
C PHE A 46 19.96 4.36 -1.12
N PRO A 47 20.87 5.33 -0.88
CA PRO A 47 21.63 6.00 -1.95
C PRO A 47 22.61 5.11 -2.73
N GLY A 48 22.97 3.92 -2.20
CA GLY A 48 23.85 2.96 -2.86
C GLY A 48 23.14 1.84 -3.62
N GLU A 49 21.80 1.79 -3.58
CA GLU A 49 21.02 0.78 -4.29
C GLU A 49 20.92 1.11 -5.78
N ASN A 50 21.24 0.15 -6.66
CA ASN A 50 21.11 0.35 -8.10
C ASN A 50 19.62 0.40 -8.51
N PRO A 51 19.09 1.53 -9.00
CA PRO A 51 17.68 1.65 -9.36
C PRO A 51 17.26 0.69 -10.48
N ALA A 52 18.19 0.25 -11.34
CA ALA A 52 17.88 -0.68 -12.43
C ALA A 52 17.43 -2.06 -11.92
N ASN A 53 17.77 -2.42 -10.69
CA ASN A 53 17.39 -3.70 -10.06
C ASN A 53 16.01 -3.64 -9.39
N LEU A 54 15.35 -2.49 -9.38
CA LEU A 54 14.09 -2.28 -8.69
C LEU A 54 12.91 -2.26 -9.66
N PRO A 55 11.76 -2.84 -9.29
CA PRO A 55 10.56 -2.79 -10.11
C PRO A 55 10.12 -1.33 -10.29
N SER A 56 9.63 -1.01 -11.48
CA SER A 56 9.17 0.34 -11.80
C SER A 56 7.78 0.59 -11.22
N PRO A 57 7.38 1.85 -10.97
CA PRO A 57 6.03 2.14 -10.46
C PRO A 57 4.90 1.54 -11.30
N GLU A 58 5.10 1.46 -12.61
CA GLU A 58 4.15 0.90 -13.56
C GLU A 58 3.86 -0.58 -13.27
N THR A 59 4.86 -1.35 -12.83
CA THR A 59 4.69 -2.78 -12.48
C THR A 59 3.85 -3.03 -11.23
N ILE A 60 3.66 -2.01 -10.39
CA ILE A 60 2.85 -2.09 -9.17
C ILE A 60 1.48 -1.45 -9.36
N ALA A 61 1.28 -0.65 -10.41
CA ALA A 61 0.04 0.08 -10.65
C ALA A 61 -1.17 -0.86 -10.76
N ASP A 62 -1.00 -2.03 -11.37
CA ASP A 62 -2.08 -3.01 -11.56
C ASP A 62 -2.58 -3.60 -10.23
N ALA A 63 -1.74 -3.62 -9.18
CA ALA A 63 -2.15 -4.06 -7.85
C ALA A 63 -3.21 -3.15 -7.21
N PHE A 64 -3.32 -1.89 -7.64
CA PHE A 64 -4.34 -0.96 -7.12
C PHE A 64 -5.71 -1.21 -7.74
N LEU A 65 -5.76 -1.71 -8.97
CA LEU A 65 -7.00 -1.84 -9.74
C LEU A 65 -8.08 -2.66 -9.01
N PRO A 66 -7.83 -3.89 -8.51
CA PRO A 66 -8.86 -4.67 -7.82
C PRO A 66 -9.35 -4.04 -6.51
N LEU A 67 -8.64 -3.02 -5.98
CA LEU A 67 -9.00 -2.33 -4.74
C LEU A 67 -9.89 -1.09 -4.96
N VAL A 68 -9.95 -0.58 -6.20
CA VAL A 68 -10.73 0.63 -6.54
C VAL A 68 -11.96 0.34 -7.38
N LEU A 69 -12.12 -0.90 -7.83
CA LEU A 69 -13.29 -1.38 -8.56
C LEU A 69 -14.48 -1.63 -7.61
N GLU A 70 -15.70 -1.56 -8.15
CA GLU A 70 -16.94 -1.77 -7.37
C GLU A 70 -17.03 -3.20 -6.82
N GLU A 71 -16.44 -4.16 -7.52
CA GLU A 71 -16.38 -5.58 -7.15
C GLU A 71 -15.43 -5.85 -5.97
N CYS A 72 -14.71 -4.84 -5.46
CA CYS A 72 -13.79 -5.01 -4.35
C CYS A 72 -14.54 -5.45 -3.07
N GLY A 73 -14.43 -6.74 -2.75
CA GLY A 73 -14.99 -7.32 -1.51
C GLY A 73 -14.12 -7.09 -0.27
N ARG A 74 -12.89 -6.59 -0.42
CA ARG A 74 -11.91 -6.44 0.66
C ARG A 74 -12.22 -5.22 1.54
N HIS A 75 -12.08 -5.36 2.86
CA HIS A 75 -12.39 -4.28 3.80
C HIS A 75 -11.57 -4.36 5.10
N GLY A 76 -10.92 -3.26 5.47
CA GLY A 76 -10.11 -3.16 6.69
C GLY A 76 -8.78 -3.92 6.62
N GLU A 77 -8.34 -4.28 5.41
CA GLU A 77 -7.18 -5.15 5.21
C GLU A 77 -5.90 -4.36 4.96
N ILE A 78 -4.77 -4.96 5.33
CA ILE A 78 -3.42 -4.54 4.93
C ILE A 78 -2.94 -5.54 3.91
N ILE A 79 -2.60 -5.07 2.72
CA ILE A 79 -2.44 -5.89 1.52
C ILE A 79 -1.06 -5.65 0.95
N ALA A 80 -0.24 -6.69 0.78
CA ALA A 80 0.98 -6.56 0.00
C ALA A 80 0.62 -6.54 -1.49
N ALA A 81 1.17 -5.61 -2.26
CA ALA A 81 0.94 -5.55 -3.70
C ALA A 81 1.33 -6.86 -4.42
N ALA A 82 2.32 -7.58 -3.90
CA ALA A 82 2.74 -8.88 -4.40
C ALA A 82 1.64 -9.95 -4.31
N ASP A 83 0.66 -9.81 -3.41
CA ASP A 83 -0.47 -10.75 -3.29
C ASP A 83 -1.52 -10.54 -4.40
N LEU A 84 -1.43 -9.42 -5.13
CA LEU A 84 -2.39 -9.01 -6.17
C LEU A 84 -1.80 -9.07 -7.58
N LEU A 85 -0.49 -9.29 -7.70
CA LEU A 85 0.22 -9.42 -8.96
C LEU A 85 0.48 -10.91 -9.20
N HIS A 86 -0.01 -11.45 -10.31
CA HIS A 86 0.18 -12.85 -10.72
C HIS A 86 1.53 -13.09 -11.40
#